data_AF-A0A1I6U2I6-F1
#
_entry.id   AF-A0A1I6U2I6-F1
#
_cell.length_a   1.000
_cell.length_b   1.000
_cell.length_c   1.000
_cell.angle_alpha   90.00
_cell.angle_beta   90.00
_cell.angle_gamma   90.00
#
_symmetry.space_group_name_H-M   'P 1'
#
loop_
_entity.id
_entity.type
_entity.pdbx_description
1 polymer ?
#
loop_
_entity_poly.entity_id
_entity_poly.type
_entity_poly.pdbx_seq_one_letter_code
_entity_poly.pdbx_strand_id
1 'polypeptide(L)'
;MNRRTFLLLSSGLLAAACAPSVSPPQIGPDGKPLPRVYRINDGDSGKIEYSMLDSVNALRQARGVQGVSLDSKLNAAAATHSRDMSVQNRPWHFGSDGSSPIDRVQRVGYSGRLLGENISETYESELETLAAWMEDAPTRDVILDPSARQMGFAWFQEPGGKIWWTLVMGAPDLAPTPGSQTAGF
;
A
#
# COMPACT_ATOMS: atom_id res chain seq x y z
N MET A 1 -73.25 -23.22 14.91
CA MET A 1 -72.18 -24.23 14.85
C MET A 1 -71.09 -23.74 13.90
N ASN A 2 -70.10 -22.99 14.39
CA ASN A 2 -68.98 -22.49 13.57
C ASN A 2 -67.65 -23.03 14.11
N ARG A 3 -67.04 -23.93 13.33
CA ARG A 3 -65.70 -24.50 13.55
C ARG A 3 -64.64 -23.43 13.27
N ARG A 4 -63.73 -23.19 14.22
CA ARG A 4 -62.48 -22.46 14.00
C ARG A 4 -61.32 -23.32 14.46
N THR A 5 -60.65 -23.95 13.51
CA THR A 5 -59.42 -24.72 13.70
C THR A 5 -58.26 -23.75 13.56
N PHE A 6 -57.46 -23.57 14.61
CA PHE A 6 -56.19 -22.83 14.55
C PHE A 6 -55.07 -23.80 14.12
N LEU A 7 -54.42 -23.51 13.00
CA LEU A 7 -53.20 -24.19 12.54
C LEU A 7 -52.01 -23.27 12.84
N LEU A 8 -51.16 -23.70 13.76
CA LEU A 8 -49.85 -23.11 14.05
C LEU A 8 -48.86 -23.60 12.98
N LEU A 9 -48.39 -22.69 12.13
CA LEU A 9 -47.24 -22.94 11.24
C LEU A 9 -46.02 -22.19 11.79
N SER A 10 -45.15 -22.96 12.44
CA SER A 10 -43.79 -22.56 12.83
C SER A 10 -42.94 -22.34 11.58
N SER A 11 -42.62 -21.08 11.29
CA SER A 11 -41.70 -20.71 10.21
C SER A 11 -40.25 -20.88 10.70
N GLY A 12 -39.52 -21.81 10.09
CA GLY A 12 -38.10 -22.02 10.35
C GLY A 12 -37.25 -20.85 9.84
N LEU A 13 -36.39 -20.32 10.71
CA LEU A 13 -35.34 -19.37 10.33
C LEU A 13 -34.28 -20.09 9.48
N LEU A 14 -34.18 -19.74 8.20
CA LEU A 14 -33.02 -20.05 7.37
C LEU A 14 -31.98 -18.95 7.59
N ALA A 15 -30.88 -19.28 8.29
CA ALA A 15 -29.72 -18.40 8.39
C ALA A 15 -28.96 -18.43 7.06
N ALA A 16 -29.05 -17.36 6.27
CA ALA A 16 -28.23 -17.15 5.09
C ALA A 16 -26.81 -16.74 5.53
N ALA A 17 -25.87 -17.68 5.47
CA ALA A 17 -24.45 -17.38 5.66
C ALA A 17 -23.88 -16.79 4.38
N CYS A 18 -23.66 -15.48 4.35
CA CYS A 18 -22.89 -14.82 3.31
C CYS A 18 -21.39 -15.11 3.52
N ALA A 19 -20.90 -16.24 3.01
CA ALA A 19 -19.47 -16.45 2.87
C ALA A 19 -19.00 -15.83 1.54
N PRO A 20 -17.91 -15.02 1.52
CA PRO A 20 -17.34 -14.55 0.27
C PRO A 20 -16.80 -15.75 -0.53
N SER A 21 -17.25 -15.88 -1.77
CA SER A 21 -16.82 -16.93 -2.69
C SER A 21 -15.40 -16.66 -3.19
N VAL A 22 -14.40 -17.18 -2.46
CA VAL A 22 -13.02 -17.21 -2.96
C VAL A 22 -12.96 -18.22 -4.12
N SER A 23 -12.94 -17.72 -5.35
CA SER A 23 -12.84 -18.58 -6.54
C SER A 23 -11.42 -19.13 -6.66
N PRO A 24 -11.21 -20.45 -6.82
CA PRO A 24 -9.87 -21.03 -6.93
C PRO A 24 -9.10 -20.49 -8.14
N PRO A 25 -7.75 -20.41 -8.05
CA PRO A 25 -6.91 -19.91 -9.13
C PRO A 25 -7.03 -20.82 -10.37
N GLN A 26 -7.17 -20.21 -11.55
CA GLN A 26 -7.19 -20.94 -12.82
C GLN A 26 -5.78 -21.37 -13.20
N ILE A 27 -5.61 -22.65 -13.55
CA ILE A 27 -4.31 -23.22 -13.91
C ILE A 27 -4.14 -23.22 -15.44
N GLY A 28 -2.99 -22.77 -15.92
CA GLY A 28 -2.59 -22.75 -17.32
C GLY A 28 -2.09 -24.11 -17.83
N PRO A 29 -1.85 -24.26 -19.14
CA PRO A 29 -1.34 -25.50 -19.75
C PRO A 29 0.04 -25.94 -19.24
N ASP A 30 0.79 -25.03 -18.62
CA ASP A 30 2.10 -25.24 -18.00
C ASP A 30 2.02 -25.70 -16.53
N GLY A 31 0.81 -25.89 -16.00
CA GLY A 31 0.58 -26.29 -14.62
C GLY A 31 0.73 -25.16 -13.60
N LYS A 32 0.93 -23.91 -14.05
CA LYS A 32 1.04 -22.73 -13.16
C LYS A 32 -0.29 -21.95 -13.13
N PRO A 33 -0.60 -21.26 -12.02
CA PRO A 33 -1.70 -20.31 -12.00
C PRO A 33 -1.55 -19.27 -13.13
N LEU A 34 -2.64 -18.97 -13.83
CA LEU A 34 -2.66 -17.90 -14.82
C LEU A 34 -2.40 -16.57 -14.12
N PRO A 35 -1.56 -15.68 -14.72
CA PRO A 35 -1.39 -14.32 -14.21
C PRO A 35 -2.75 -13.64 -14.14
N ARG A 36 -3.20 -13.30 -12.93
CA ARG A 36 -4.38 -12.46 -12.72
C ARG A 36 -3.90 -11.06 -12.38
N VAL A 37 -4.41 -10.08 -13.11
CA VAL A 37 -4.25 -8.68 -12.76
C VAL A 37 -4.85 -8.48 -11.38
N TYR A 38 -4.04 -8.09 -10.40
CA TYR A 38 -4.54 -7.72 -9.09
C TYR A 38 -5.45 -6.51 -9.24
N ARG A 39 -6.65 -6.55 -8.65
CA ARG A 39 -7.63 -5.46 -8.73
C ARG A 39 -8.02 -5.06 -7.32
N ILE A 40 -7.74 -3.80 -7.00
CA ILE A 40 -8.04 -3.20 -5.72
C ILE A 40 -9.46 -2.64 -5.77
N ASN A 41 -10.33 -3.09 -4.88
CA ASN A 41 -11.66 -2.54 -4.75
C ASN A 41 -11.65 -1.39 -3.74
N ASP A 42 -12.56 -0.42 -3.89
CA ASP A 42 -12.63 0.76 -3.02
C ASP A 42 -12.69 0.40 -1.53
N GLY A 43 -13.41 -0.67 -1.18
CA GLY A 43 -13.56 -1.17 0.20
C GLY A 43 -12.32 -1.84 0.80
N ASP A 44 -11.26 -2.06 0.01
CA ASP A 44 -10.04 -2.74 0.44
C ASP A 44 -8.89 -1.76 0.70
N SER A 45 -9.03 -0.47 0.35
CA SER A 45 -7.95 0.52 0.45
C SER A 45 -7.33 0.59 1.85
N GLY A 46 -8.14 0.77 2.90
CA GLY A 46 -7.62 0.80 4.27
C GLY A 46 -6.96 -0.53 4.68
N LYS A 47 -7.45 -1.67 4.18
CA LYS A 47 -6.88 -2.99 4.48
C LYS A 47 -5.49 -3.14 3.88
N ILE A 48 -5.27 -2.62 2.68
CA ILE A 48 -3.97 -2.66 1.99
C ILE A 48 -2.92 -1.87 2.78
N GLU A 49 -3.25 -0.66 3.23
CA GLU A 49 -2.32 0.16 4.04
C GLU A 49 -1.93 -0.56 5.34
N TYR A 50 -2.90 -1.11 6.07
CA TYR A 50 -2.62 -1.84 7.32
C TYR A 50 -1.93 -3.18 7.08
N SER A 51 -2.27 -3.91 6.01
CA SER A 51 -1.60 -5.17 5.66
C SER A 51 -0.12 -4.93 5.33
N MET A 52 0.19 -3.86 4.60
CA MET A 52 1.56 -3.43 4.35
C MET A 52 2.27 -3.04 5.65
N LEU A 53 1.64 -2.21 6.50
CA LEU A 53 2.21 -1.80 7.80
C LEU A 53 2.57 -3.01 8.67
N ASP A 54 1.64 -3.96 8.82
CA ASP A 54 1.82 -5.15 9.63
C ASP A 54 2.96 -6.02 9.09
N SER A 55 3.02 -6.19 7.77
CA SER A 55 4.07 -6.97 7.10
C SER A 55 5.45 -6.34 7.24
N VAL A 56 5.55 -5.02 7.04
CA VAL A 56 6.78 -4.26 7.27
C VAL A 56 7.23 -4.39 8.72
N ASN A 57 6.32 -4.25 9.68
CA ASN A 57 6.65 -4.37 11.09
C ASN A 57 7.08 -5.79 11.49
N ALA A 58 6.50 -6.83 10.89
CA ALA A 58 6.95 -8.21 11.08
C ALA A 58 8.40 -8.40 10.58
N LEU A 59 8.74 -7.88 9.41
CA LEU A 59 10.09 -7.92 8.85
C LEU A 59 11.10 -7.14 9.72
N ARG A 60 10.71 -5.95 10.18
CA ARG A 60 11.51 -5.10 11.07
C ARG A 60 11.76 -5.78 12.42
N GLN A 61 10.74 -6.42 12.99
CA GLN A 61 10.87 -7.22 14.21
C GLN A 61 11.82 -8.40 14.01
N ALA A 62 11.72 -9.13 12.89
CA ALA A 62 12.62 -10.24 12.57
C ALA A 62 14.08 -9.76 12.41
N ARG A 63 14.31 -8.53 11.94
CA ARG A 63 15.62 -7.89 11.88
C ARG A 63 16.13 -7.37 13.22
N GLY A 64 15.27 -7.24 14.23
CA GLY A 64 15.60 -6.69 15.54
C GLY A 64 15.63 -5.16 15.57
N VAL A 65 14.93 -4.48 14.66
CA VAL A 65 14.77 -3.01 14.65
C VAL A 65 13.36 -2.60 15.07
N GLN A 66 13.21 -1.38 15.56
CA GLN A 66 11.92 -0.88 16.06
C GLN A 66 10.87 -0.80 14.94
N GLY A 67 9.63 -1.16 15.24
CA GLY A 67 8.50 -0.97 14.32
C GLY A 67 8.23 0.50 13.99
N VAL A 68 7.48 0.71 12.90
CA VAL A 68 7.02 2.02 12.43
C VAL A 68 5.51 2.15 12.61
N SER A 69 5.01 3.38 12.60
CA SER A 69 3.58 3.70 12.49
C SER A 69 3.27 4.44 11.18
N LEU A 70 2.03 4.35 10.70
CA LEU A 70 1.58 5.18 9.57
C LEU A 70 1.54 6.65 9.97
N ASP A 71 2.02 7.52 9.07
CA ASP A 71 1.91 8.97 9.17
C ASP A 71 1.10 9.53 8.01
N SER A 72 0.05 10.29 8.31
CA SER A 72 -0.88 10.81 7.31
C SER A 72 -0.24 11.76 6.29
N LYS A 73 0.81 12.50 6.69
CA LYS A 73 1.53 13.40 5.78
C LYS A 73 2.39 12.57 4.82
N LEU A 74 3.07 11.55 5.34
CA LEU A 74 3.82 10.62 4.51
C LEU A 74 2.91 9.85 3.53
N ASN A 75 1.71 9.42 3.95
CA ASN A 75 0.71 8.83 3.03
C ASN A 75 0.31 9.83 1.93
N ALA A 76 0.08 11.10 2.27
CA ALA A 76 -0.28 12.11 1.28
C ALA A 76 0.84 12.35 0.24
N ALA A 77 2.11 12.35 0.67
CA ALA A 77 3.26 12.44 -0.22
C ALA A 77 3.35 11.21 -1.16
N ALA A 78 3.19 10.00 -0.60
CA ALA A 78 3.17 8.76 -1.36
C ALA A 78 2.03 8.73 -2.40
N ALA A 79 0.81 9.12 -2.00
CA ALA A 79 -0.36 9.10 -2.88
C ALA A 79 -0.21 10.08 -4.06
N THR A 80 0.32 11.27 -3.76
CA THR A 80 0.63 12.27 -4.79
C THR A 80 1.64 11.72 -5.80
N HIS A 81 2.70 11.06 -5.32
CA HIS A 81 3.73 10.54 -6.20
C HIS A 81 3.27 9.34 -7.03
N SER A 82 2.53 8.39 -6.43
CA SER A 82 1.96 7.25 -7.15
C SER A 82 1.08 7.71 -8.33
N ARG A 83 0.25 8.74 -8.12
CA ARG A 83 -0.56 9.31 -9.20
C ARG A 83 0.29 10.03 -10.24
N ASP A 84 1.31 10.77 -9.81
CA ASP A 84 2.20 11.50 -10.70
C ASP A 84 3.02 10.56 -11.61
N MET A 85 3.54 9.45 -11.08
CA MET A 85 4.21 8.41 -11.87
C MET A 85 3.30 7.82 -12.95
N SER A 86 2.02 7.62 -12.65
CA SER A 86 1.02 7.20 -13.66
C SER A 86 0.84 8.23 -14.77
N VAL A 87 0.74 9.52 -14.43
CA VAL A 87 0.62 10.60 -15.42
C VAL A 87 1.86 10.68 -16.30
N GLN A 88 3.05 10.49 -15.74
CA GLN A 88 4.31 10.43 -16.47
C GLN A 88 4.53 9.10 -17.22
N ASN A 89 3.74 8.07 -16.90
CA ASN A 89 3.92 6.68 -17.33
C ASN A 89 5.38 6.21 -17.18
N ARG A 90 5.98 6.52 -16.02
CA ARG A 90 7.37 6.19 -15.72
C ARG A 90 7.60 6.06 -14.20
N PRO A 91 8.23 4.97 -13.72
CA PRO A 91 8.62 4.84 -12.33
C PRO A 91 9.92 5.61 -12.10
N TRP A 92 9.80 6.84 -11.61
CA TRP A 92 10.94 7.69 -11.27
C TRP A 92 10.66 8.44 -9.97
N HIS A 93 11.60 8.42 -9.03
CA HIS A 93 11.59 9.18 -7.79
C HIS A 93 11.37 10.70 -7.92
N PHE A 94 11.67 11.30 -9.08
CA PHE A 94 11.45 12.72 -9.30
C PHE A 94 10.07 12.96 -9.91
N GLY A 95 9.35 13.91 -9.32
CA GLY A 95 8.03 14.30 -9.80
C GLY A 95 8.09 15.01 -11.15
N SER A 96 6.96 15.08 -11.83
CA SER A 96 6.81 15.77 -13.12
C SER A 96 7.11 17.27 -13.02
N ASP A 97 7.00 17.84 -11.82
CA ASP A 97 7.37 19.20 -11.45
C ASP A 97 8.85 19.36 -11.06
N GLY A 98 9.66 18.31 -11.19
CA GLY A 98 11.06 18.26 -10.78
C GLY A 98 11.28 18.03 -9.28
N SER A 99 10.22 17.84 -8.49
CA SER A 99 10.35 17.65 -7.04
C SER A 99 11.04 16.34 -6.68
N SER A 100 12.01 16.43 -5.78
CA SER A 100 12.58 15.25 -5.12
C SER A 100 11.62 14.69 -4.07
N PRO A 101 11.83 13.45 -3.59
CA PRO A 101 11.08 12.91 -2.46
C PRO A 101 11.13 13.82 -1.22
N ILE A 102 12.26 14.50 -0.97
CA ILE A 102 12.43 15.44 0.14
C ILE A 102 11.49 16.64 -0.02
N ASP A 103 11.43 17.22 -1.21
CA ASP A 103 10.57 18.39 -1.47
C ASP A 103 9.09 18.00 -1.32
N ARG A 104 8.72 16.78 -1.73
CA ARG A 104 7.34 16.27 -1.58
C ARG A 104 6.93 16.10 -0.12
N VAL A 105 7.78 15.49 0.73
CA VAL A 105 7.44 15.35 2.16
C VAL A 105 7.40 16.70 2.88
N GLN A 106 8.25 17.65 2.49
CA GLN A 106 8.21 19.01 3.04
C GLN A 106 6.94 19.76 2.62
N ARG A 107 6.51 19.61 1.37
CA ARG A 107 5.30 20.23 0.82
C ARG A 107 4.03 19.83 1.56
N VAL A 108 3.95 18.59 2.03
CA VAL A 108 2.85 18.10 2.89
C VAL A 108 3.03 18.42 4.37
N GLY A 109 4.08 19.18 4.73
CA GLY A 109 4.35 19.66 6.08
C GLY A 109 4.91 18.60 7.03
N TYR A 110 5.56 17.55 6.51
CA TYR A 110 6.26 16.58 7.35
C TYR A 110 7.47 17.23 8.01
N SER A 111 7.52 17.21 9.34
CA SER A 111 8.55 17.90 10.15
C SER A 111 9.72 17.01 10.54
N GLY A 112 9.67 15.72 10.19
CA GLY A 112 10.78 14.79 10.39
C GLY A 112 11.71 14.73 9.20
N ARG A 113 12.70 13.84 9.29
CA ARG A 113 13.59 13.49 8.18
C ARG A 113 13.01 12.39 7.31
N LEU A 114 13.05 12.56 5.99
CA LEU A 114 12.87 11.45 5.04
C LEU A 114 14.14 10.57 5.06
N LEU A 115 13.95 9.28 5.25
CA LEU A 115 15.03 8.29 5.24
C LEU A 115 15.17 7.60 3.88
N GLY A 116 14.05 7.37 3.19
CA GLY A 116 14.07 6.74 1.87
C GLY A 116 12.68 6.60 1.26
N GLU A 117 12.67 6.27 -0.02
CA GLU A 117 11.47 6.01 -0.80
C GLU A 117 11.70 4.76 -1.66
N ASN A 118 10.73 3.86 -1.66
CA ASN A 118 10.64 2.77 -2.63
C ASN A 118 9.43 3.02 -3.53
N ILE A 119 9.59 2.75 -4.82
CA ILE A 119 8.53 2.85 -5.83
C ILE A 119 8.44 1.55 -6.63
N SER A 120 7.27 1.25 -7.19
CA SER A 120 7.09 0.13 -8.11
C SER A 120 6.01 0.43 -9.14
N GLU A 121 6.22 -0.05 -10.36
CA GLU A 121 5.21 -0.17 -11.41
C GLU A 121 4.98 -1.67 -11.65
N THR A 122 3.81 -2.18 -11.29
CA THR A 122 3.53 -3.63 -11.38
C THR A 122 2.03 -3.91 -11.59
N TYR A 123 1.68 -5.18 -11.74
CA TYR A 123 0.30 -5.69 -11.69
C TYR A 123 0.04 -6.57 -10.45
N GLU A 124 1.02 -6.60 -9.54
CA GLU A 124 1.07 -7.43 -8.35
C GLU A 124 0.47 -6.73 -7.12
N SER A 125 0.16 -7.52 -6.10
CA SER A 125 -0.33 -7.05 -4.80
C SER A 125 0.71 -6.31 -3.99
N GLU A 126 0.26 -5.67 -2.91
CA GLU A 126 1.13 -4.98 -1.96
C GLU A 126 2.16 -5.94 -1.32
N LEU A 127 1.80 -7.20 -1.06
CA LEU A 127 2.69 -8.17 -0.42
C LEU A 127 3.71 -8.76 -1.39
N GLU A 128 3.33 -8.97 -2.64
CA GLU A 128 4.26 -9.35 -3.71
C GLU A 128 5.25 -8.22 -3.98
N THR A 129 4.78 -6.96 -4.01
CA THR A 129 5.63 -5.77 -4.14
C THR A 129 6.60 -5.64 -2.97
N LEU A 130 6.13 -5.87 -1.73
CA LEU A 130 6.99 -5.89 -0.56
C LEU A 130 8.06 -6.98 -0.65
N ALA A 131 7.68 -8.19 -1.08
CA ALA A 131 8.63 -9.28 -1.27
C ALA A 131 9.72 -8.89 -2.27
N ALA A 132 9.35 -8.31 -3.43
CA ALA A 132 10.30 -7.83 -4.42
C ALA A 132 11.24 -6.74 -3.85
N TRP A 133 10.72 -5.77 -3.10
CA TRP A 133 11.57 -4.77 -2.43
C TRP A 133 12.51 -5.37 -1.37
N MET A 134 12.15 -6.50 -0.76
CA MET A 134 13.00 -7.17 0.22
C MET A 134 14.10 -8.02 -0.40
N GLU A 135 13.97 -8.42 -1.67
CA GLU A 135 14.98 -9.16 -2.40
C GLU A 135 16.18 -8.26 -2.78
N ASP A 136 15.91 -7.05 -3.25
CA ASP A 136 16.94 -6.08 -3.64
C ASP A 136 17.49 -5.28 -2.46
N ALA A 137 18.82 -5.11 -2.41
CA ALA A 137 19.49 -4.54 -1.24
C ALA A 137 19.15 -3.06 -1.00
N PRO A 138 19.23 -2.16 -2.00
CA PRO A 138 18.84 -0.76 -1.84
C PRO A 138 17.41 -0.57 -1.31
N THR A 139 16.42 -1.29 -1.86
CA THR A 139 15.02 -1.16 -1.42
C THR A 139 14.78 -1.78 -0.04
N ARG A 140 15.44 -2.90 0.26
CA ARG A 140 15.39 -3.54 1.58
C ARG A 140 15.96 -2.62 2.66
N ASP A 141 17.06 -1.92 2.36
CA ASP A 141 17.73 -1.04 3.32
C ASP A 141 16.84 0.14 3.73
N VAL A 142 15.99 0.67 2.81
CA VAL A 142 14.96 1.66 3.14
C VAL A 142 13.95 1.10 4.16
N ILE A 143 13.41 -0.09 3.90
CA ILE A 143 12.39 -0.73 4.76
C ILE A 143 12.94 -1.08 6.14
N LEU A 144 14.22 -1.49 6.21
CA LEU A 144 14.88 -1.95 7.43
C LEU A 144 15.71 -0.88 8.13
N ASP A 145 15.67 0.39 7.70
CA ASP A 145 16.44 1.46 8.33
C ASP A 145 16.14 1.53 9.85
N PRO A 146 17.14 1.33 10.73
CA PRO A 146 16.96 1.35 12.17
C PRO A 146 16.47 2.69 12.74
N SER A 147 16.64 3.77 11.98
CA SER A 147 16.24 5.13 12.35
C SER A 147 14.75 5.39 12.06
N ALA A 148 14.11 4.58 11.22
CA ALA A 148 12.72 4.80 10.85
C ALA A 148 11.77 4.58 12.02
N ARG A 149 10.81 5.50 12.19
CA ARG A 149 9.73 5.41 13.18
C ARG A 149 8.35 5.61 12.56
N GLN A 150 8.30 6.23 11.39
CA GLN A 150 7.08 6.48 10.66
C GLN A 150 7.22 6.00 9.23
N MET A 151 6.10 5.60 8.63
CA MET A 151 6.02 5.26 7.22
C MET A 151 4.82 5.91 6.57
N GLY A 152 4.93 6.12 5.26
CA GLY A 152 3.79 6.37 4.40
C GLY A 152 3.72 5.30 3.32
N PHE A 153 2.51 4.89 2.96
CA PHE A 153 2.30 3.93 1.90
C PHE A 153 1.02 4.27 1.14
N ALA A 154 1.11 4.34 -0.18
CA ALA A 154 -0.04 4.61 -1.03
C ALA A 154 0.19 4.09 -2.45
N TRP A 155 -0.90 4.02 -3.21
CA TRP A 155 -0.87 3.57 -4.59
C TRP A 155 -1.82 4.35 -5.48
N PHE A 156 -1.63 4.18 -6.78
CA PHE A 156 -2.62 4.54 -7.79
C PHE A 156 -2.77 3.36 -8.74
N GLN A 157 -4.01 2.86 -8.91
CA GLN A 157 -4.31 1.81 -9.87
C GLN A 157 -5.02 2.38 -11.10
N GLU A 158 -4.46 2.11 -12.27
CA GLU A 158 -5.06 2.51 -13.54
C GLU A 158 -6.25 1.62 -13.92
N PRO A 159 -7.14 2.09 -14.82
CA PRO A 159 -8.21 1.24 -15.36
C PRO A 159 -7.71 -0.04 -16.02
N GLY A 160 -6.48 -0.03 -16.58
CA GLY A 160 -5.81 -1.21 -17.12
C GLY A 160 -5.30 -2.21 -16.06
N GLY A 161 -5.34 -1.82 -14.79
CA GLY A 161 -4.94 -2.65 -13.64
C GLY A 161 -3.47 -2.54 -13.26
N LYS A 162 -2.66 -1.77 -14.01
CA LYS A 162 -1.32 -1.37 -13.60
C LYS A 162 -1.40 -0.57 -12.30
N ILE A 163 -0.52 -0.85 -11.36
CA ILE A 163 -0.47 -0.21 -10.05
C ILE A 163 0.89 0.46 -9.87
N TRP A 164 0.82 1.69 -9.38
CA TRP A 164 1.95 2.52 -9.02
C TRP A 164 2.03 2.55 -7.49
N TRP A 165 3.00 1.86 -6.90
CA TRP A 165 3.20 1.81 -5.45
C TRP A 165 4.26 2.81 -5.02
N THR A 166 4.03 3.47 -3.88
CA THR A 166 5.03 4.31 -3.23
C THR A 166 5.04 4.01 -1.73
N LEU A 167 6.22 3.70 -1.19
CA LEU A 167 6.50 3.60 0.24
C LEU A 167 7.55 4.65 0.60
N VAL A 168 7.33 5.38 1.69
CA VAL A 168 8.27 6.36 2.23
C VAL A 168 8.53 6.06 3.71
N MET A 169 9.78 6.21 4.14
CA MET A 169 10.19 5.99 5.54
C MET A 169 10.67 7.30 6.15
N GLY A 170 10.25 7.58 7.38
CA GLY A 170 10.53 8.83 8.08
C GLY A 170 11.00 8.65 9.53
N ALA A 171 11.79 9.61 9.99
CA ALA A 171 12.23 9.77 11.37
C ALA A 171 11.74 11.12 11.93
N PRO A 172 10.69 11.14 12.78
CA PRO A 172 10.13 12.37 13.36
C PRO A 172 11.06 13.05 14.36
N ASP A 173 12.02 12.30 14.92
CA ASP A 173 13.00 12.75 15.91
C ASP A 173 14.28 13.30 15.28
N LEU A 174 14.43 13.18 13.96
CA LEU A 174 15.54 13.76 13.21
C LEU A 174 15.12 15.04 12.49
N ALA A 175 15.99 16.05 12.52
CA ALA A 175 15.77 17.29 11.79
C ALA A 175 15.59 17.02 10.28
N PRO A 176 14.64 17.69 9.61
CA PRO A 176 14.42 17.56 8.17
C PRO A 176 15.71 17.73 7.38
N THR A 177 15.89 16.90 6.36
CA THR A 177 16.93 17.17 5.35
C THR A 177 16.59 18.49 4.67
N PRO A 178 17.53 19.45 4.57
CA PRO A 178 17.30 20.67 3.80
C PRO A 178 16.80 20.29 2.40
N GLY A 179 15.68 20.90 1.98
CA GLY A 179 15.14 20.65 0.64
C GLY A 179 16.12 21.10 -0.43
N SER A 180 15.93 20.60 -1.65
CA SER A 180 16.62 21.21 -2.77
C SER A 180 15.99 22.59 -2.98
N GLN A 181 16.59 23.63 -2.37
CA GLN A 181 16.33 24.98 -2.85
C GLN A 181 16.73 24.94 -4.33
N THR A 182 15.75 25.09 -5.20
CA THR A 182 15.94 25.25 -6.63
C THR A 182 17.00 26.33 -6.82
N ALA A 183 18.23 25.90 -7.08
CA ALA A 183 19.21 26.75 -7.73
C ALA A 183 18.56 27.07 -9.08
N GLY A 184 18.01 28.28 -9.19
CA GLY A 184 17.46 28.77 -10.43
C GLY A 184 18.49 28.59 -11.53
N PHE A 185 18.13 27.80 -12.52
CA PHE A 185 18.73 27.85 -13.85
C PHE A 185 17.87 28.76 -14.72
#